data_AF-A0A7K0A780-F1
#
_entry.id   AF-A0A7K0A780-F1
#
_cell.length_a   1.000
_cell.length_b   1.000
_cell.length_c   1.000
_cell.angle_alpha   90.00
_cell.angle_beta   90.00
_cell.angle_gamma   90.00
#
_symmetry.space_group_name_H-M   'P 1'
#
loop_
_entity.id
_entity.type
_entity.pdbx_description
1 polymer ?
#
loop_
_entity_poly.entity_id
_entity_poly.type
_entity_poly.pdbx_seq_one_letter_code
_entity_poly.pdbx_strand_id
1 'polypeptide(L)'
;MTQGRMTYDLRRLRLHGLIERIDGTHRYRVTDAGLRTSLFFTRTYARLFRTTLAEIGPGARPPPTKLQTHFNRLDAAIAETVERARLAA
;
A
#
# COMPACT_ATOMS: atom_id res chain seq x y z
N MET A 1 -11.75 -2.20 -14.13
CA MET A 1 -11.94 -0.82 -13.65
C MET A 1 -13.15 -0.21 -14.34
N THR A 2 -13.91 0.66 -13.67
CA THR A 2 -15.01 1.40 -14.32
C THR A 2 -14.55 2.79 -14.75
N GLN A 3 -15.23 3.39 -15.73
CA GLN A 3 -14.92 4.74 -16.22
C GLN A 3 -15.02 5.80 -15.10
N GLY A 4 -16.00 5.66 -14.21
CA GLY A 4 -16.15 6.52 -13.03
C GLY A 4 -14.94 6.43 -12.08
N ARG A 5 -14.42 5.21 -11.83
CA ARG A 5 -13.22 5.01 -11.02
C ARG A 5 -11.99 5.67 -11.65
N MET A 6 -11.78 5.50 -12.95
CA MET A 6 -10.64 6.11 -13.65
C MET A 6 -10.66 7.65 -13.55
N THR A 7 -11.82 8.26 -13.76
CA THR A 7 -11.98 9.72 -13.67
C THR A 7 -11.69 10.22 -12.25
N TYR A 8 -12.16 9.48 -11.25
CA TYR A 8 -11.89 9.77 -9.85
C TYR A 8 -10.41 9.68 -9.50
N ASP A 9 -9.73 8.61 -9.94
CA ASP A 9 -8.31 8.39 -9.68
C ASP A 9 -7.45 9.50 -10.33
N LEU A 10 -7.70 9.81 -11.60
CA LEU A 10 -6.99 10.90 -12.30
C LEU A 10 -7.23 12.27 -11.65
N ARG A 11 -8.46 12.54 -11.20
CA ARG A 11 -8.77 13.78 -10.45
C ARG A 11 -7.95 13.86 -9.17
N ARG A 12 -7.87 12.78 -8.39
CA ARG A 12 -7.10 12.75 -7.14
C ARG A 12 -5.61 12.89 -7.38
N LEU A 13 -5.05 12.18 -8.36
CA LEU A 13 -3.63 12.30 -8.72
C LEU A 13 -3.26 13.74 -9.11
N ARG A 14 -4.13 14.42 -9.86
CA ARG A 14 -3.94 15.83 -10.21
C ARG A 14 -4.05 16.76 -8.99
N LEU A 15 -5.02 16.52 -8.13
CA LEU A 15 -5.22 17.32 -6.91
C LEU A 15 -4.02 17.24 -5.95
N HIS A 16 -3.34 16.10 -5.92
CA HIS A 16 -2.11 15.91 -5.16
C HIS A 16 -0.83 16.31 -5.92
N GLY A 17 -0.96 16.87 -7.12
CA GLY A 17 0.19 17.34 -7.92
C GLY A 17 1.10 16.23 -8.45
N LEU A 18 0.63 14.98 -8.48
CA LEU A 18 1.42 13.84 -8.99
C LEU A 18 1.38 13.77 -10.52
N ILE A 19 0.28 14.25 -11.11
CA ILE A 19 0.13 14.41 -12.55
C ILE A 19 -0.42 15.80 -12.84
N GLU A 20 -0.19 16.29 -14.04
CA GLU A 20 -0.81 17.50 -14.56
C GLU A 20 -1.45 17.24 -15.91
N ARG A 21 -2.51 17.98 -16.22
CA ARG A 21 -3.24 17.86 -17.47
C ARG A 21 -2.53 18.70 -18.54
N ILE A 22 -2.42 18.17 -19.75
CA ILE A 22 -1.92 18.92 -20.89
C ILE A 22 -3.08 19.76 -21.45
N ASP A 23 -2.86 21.06 -21.55
CA ASP A 23 -3.87 22.02 -21.99
C ASP A 23 -4.50 21.66 -23.34
N GLY A 24 -5.80 21.89 -23.46
CA GLY A 24 -6.57 21.56 -24.67
C GLY A 24 -6.77 20.07 -24.93
N THR A 25 -6.29 19.17 -24.06
CA THR A 25 -6.40 17.72 -24.27
C THR A 25 -6.98 16.99 -23.07
N HIS A 26 -7.32 15.70 -23.21
CA HIS A 26 -7.61 14.80 -22.08
C HIS A 26 -6.38 14.01 -21.62
N ARG A 27 -5.17 14.45 -22.01
CA ARG A 27 -3.92 13.76 -21.70
C ARG A 27 -3.31 14.34 -20.43
N TYR A 28 -2.60 13.47 -19.70
CA TYR A 28 -1.93 13.81 -18.47
C TYR A 28 -0.45 13.44 -18.59
N ARG A 29 0.41 14.22 -17.92
CA ARG A 29 1.82 13.90 -17.75
C ARG A 29 2.16 13.83 -16.27
N VAL A 30 3.13 12.99 -15.91
CA VAL A 30 3.59 12.85 -14.53
C VAL A 30 4.51 14.03 -14.21
N THR A 31 4.36 14.61 -13.03
CA THR A 31 5.23 15.69 -12.55
C THR A 31 6.52 15.10 -11.95
N ASP A 32 7.53 15.93 -11.69
CA ASP A 32 8.74 15.48 -10.99
C ASP A 32 8.45 14.92 -9.60
N ALA A 33 7.51 15.54 -8.88
CA ALA A 33 7.02 15.04 -7.59
C ALA A 33 6.31 13.69 -7.75
N GLY A 34 5.48 13.55 -8.80
CA GLY A 34 4.82 12.29 -9.16
C GLY A 34 5.79 11.16 -9.48
N LEU A 35 6.88 11.46 -10.18
CA LEU A 35 7.94 10.49 -10.51
C LEU A 35 8.69 10.05 -9.25
N ARG A 36 9.13 10.99 -8.41
CA ARG A 36 9.80 10.67 -7.14
C ARG A 36 8.91 9.83 -6.22
N THR A 37 7.64 10.18 -6.14
CA THR A 37 6.63 9.47 -5.34
C THR A 37 6.41 8.06 -5.88
N SER A 38 6.21 7.91 -7.19
CA SER A 38 6.06 6.61 -7.85
C SER A 38 7.27 5.71 -7.60
N LEU A 39 8.48 6.26 -7.78
CA LEU A 39 9.73 5.53 -7.55
C LEU A 39 9.89 5.12 -6.09
N PHE A 40 9.52 5.99 -5.14
CA PHE A 40 9.50 5.65 -3.72
C PHE A 40 8.58 4.46 -3.45
N PHE A 41 7.33 4.49 -3.94
CA PHE A 41 6.40 3.38 -3.76
C PHE A 41 6.90 2.10 -4.41
N THR A 42 7.42 2.15 -5.64
CA THR A 42 7.97 0.97 -6.33
C THR A 42 9.15 0.36 -5.57
N ARG A 43 10.09 1.18 -5.09
CA ARG A 43 11.26 0.69 -4.34
C ARG A 43 10.87 0.15 -2.97
N THR A 44 9.97 0.84 -2.27
CA THR A 44 9.43 0.40 -0.98
C THR A 44 8.71 -0.93 -1.14
N TYR A 45 7.88 -1.07 -2.17
CA TYR A 45 7.23 -2.34 -2.50
C TYR A 45 8.24 -3.46 -2.77
N ALA A 46 9.23 -3.22 -3.62
CA ALA A 46 10.21 -4.22 -3.99
C ALA A 46 11.12 -4.66 -2.82
N ARG A 47 11.48 -3.72 -1.93
CA ARG A 47 12.49 -3.96 -0.88
C ARG A 47 11.93 -4.32 0.48
N LEU A 48 10.77 -3.77 0.81
CA LEU A 48 10.12 -4.03 2.09
C LEU A 48 9.01 -5.04 1.84
N PHE A 49 7.97 -4.64 1.12
CA PHE A 49 6.77 -5.47 1.04
C PHE A 49 7.00 -6.84 0.40
N ARG A 50 7.76 -6.95 -0.69
CA ARG A 50 7.96 -8.26 -1.35
C ARG A 50 8.64 -9.29 -0.43
N THR A 51 9.68 -8.89 0.29
CA THR A 51 10.46 -9.78 1.16
C THR A 51 9.80 -9.95 2.52
N THR A 52 9.37 -8.86 3.15
CA THR A 52 8.74 -8.92 4.48
C THR A 52 7.37 -9.59 4.43
N LEU A 53 6.54 -9.34 3.40
CA LEU A 53 5.26 -10.05 3.27
C LEU A 53 5.45 -11.54 2.95
N ALA A 54 6.55 -11.91 2.29
CA ALA A 54 6.88 -13.31 2.10
C ALA A 54 7.28 -14.01 3.41
N GLU A 55 7.88 -13.28 4.36
CA GLU A 55 8.23 -13.80 5.69
C GLU A 55 7.03 -13.94 6.64
N ILE A 56 6.05 -13.05 6.55
CA ILE A 56 4.88 -13.03 7.46
C ILE A 56 3.59 -13.59 6.84
N GLY A 57 3.60 -13.91 5.55
CA GLY A 57 2.43 -14.40 4.83
C GLY A 57 1.97 -15.81 5.23
N PRO A 58 0.70 -16.17 4.98
CA PRO A 58 0.19 -17.50 5.25
C PRO A 58 0.96 -18.54 4.43
N GLY A 59 1.60 -19.50 5.12
CA GLY A 59 2.44 -20.52 4.49
C GLY A 59 3.93 -20.16 4.36
N ALA A 60 4.39 -19.07 5.00
CA ALA A 60 5.82 -18.79 5.13
C ALA A 60 6.57 -20.01 5.72
N ARG A 61 7.47 -20.59 4.92
CA ARG A 61 8.17 -21.86 5.20
C ARG A 61 9.67 -21.80 5.60
N PRO A 62 10.38 -20.64 5.69
CA PRO A 62 11.73 -20.61 6.24
C PRO A 62 11.73 -20.61 7.79
N PRO A 63 12.88 -20.79 8.48
CA PRO A 63 12.93 -20.67 9.94
C PRO A 63 12.36 -19.31 10.38
N PRO A 64 11.66 -19.25 11.53
CA PRO A 64 10.93 -18.04 11.92
C PRO A 64 11.91 -16.88 12.06
N THR A 65 11.74 -15.85 11.23
CA THR A 65 12.52 -14.63 11.34
C THR A 65 12.06 -13.86 12.57
N LYS A 66 12.94 -13.04 13.16
CA LYS A 66 12.55 -12.17 14.30
C LYS A 66 11.32 -11.33 13.95
N LEU A 67 11.22 -10.88 12.69
CA LEU A 67 10.08 -10.12 12.19
C LEU A 67 8.77 -10.92 12.26
N GLN A 68 8.77 -12.17 11.78
CA GLN A 68 7.61 -13.05 11.86
C GLN A 68 7.16 -13.29 13.30
N THR A 69 8.10 -13.54 14.22
CA THR A 69 7.78 -13.72 15.65
C THR A 69 7.13 -12.47 16.25
N HIS A 70 7.69 -11.29 16.00
CA HIS A 70 7.12 -10.04 16.50
C HIS A 70 5.76 -9.74 15.87
N PHE A 71 5.58 -10.05 14.59
CA PHE A 71 4.30 -9.85 13.88
C PHE A 71 3.20 -10.77 14.45
N ASN A 72 3.48 -12.06 14.63
CA ASN A 72 2.53 -13.00 15.24
C ASN A 72 2.13 -12.58 16.66
N ARG A 73 3.08 -12.04 17.43
CA ARG A 73 2.79 -11.52 18.79
C ARG A 73 1.88 -10.30 18.74
N LEU A 74 2.09 -9.40 17.78
CA LEU A 74 1.22 -8.24 17.58
C LEU A 74 -0.19 -8.68 17.18
N ASP A 75 -0.33 -9.59 16.22
CA ASP A 75 -1.61 -10.11 15.76
C ASP A 75 -2.40 -10.78 16.90
N ALA A 76 -1.72 -11.60 17.72
CA ALA A 76 -2.35 -12.22 18.90
C ALA A 76 -2.85 -11.17 19.91
N ALA A 77 -2.06 -10.12 20.17
CA ALA A 77 -2.45 -9.05 21.09
C ALA A 77 -3.62 -8.21 20.56
N ILE A 78 -3.67 -7.98 19.25
CA ILE A 78 -4.80 -7.31 18.59
C ILE A 78 -6.06 -8.18 18.74
N ALA A 79 -5.98 -9.48 18.42
CA ALA A 79 -7.09 -10.41 18.55
C ALA A 79 -7.63 -10.44 19.98
N GLU A 80 -6.76 -10.57 20.98
CA GLU A 80 -7.16 -10.52 22.40
C GLU A 80 -7.86 -9.21 22.76
N THR A 81 -7.39 -8.09 22.22
CA THR A 81 -7.99 -6.77 22.48
C THR A 81 -9.36 -6.63 21.84
N VAL A 82 -9.55 -7.14 20.62
CA VAL A 82 -10.84 -7.17 19.91
C VAL A 82 -11.85 -8.03 20.69
N GLU A 83 -11.45 -9.22 21.12
CA GLU A 83 -12.28 -10.13 21.94
C GLU A 83 -12.69 -9.49 23.27
N ARG A 84 -11.72 -8.90 24.01
CA ARG A 84 -12.00 -8.22 25.29
C ARG A 84 -12.93 -7.02 25.13
N ALA A 85 -12.78 -6.27 24.04
CA ALA A 85 -13.62 -5.11 23.76
C ALA A 85 -15.03 -5.52 23.29
N ARG A 86 -15.32 -6.82 23.13
CA ARG A 86 -16.53 -7.35 22.48
C ARG A 86 -16.79 -6.65 21.14
N LEU A 87 -15.73 -6.29 20.43
CA LEU A 87 -15.81 -5.77 19.06
C LEU A 87 -16.00 -6.93 18.08
N ALA A 88 -16.89 -7.86 18.44
CA ALA A 88 -17.49 -8.80 17.52
C ALA A 88 -18.75 -8.12 16.99
N ALA A 89 -18.76 -7.85 15.68
CA ALA A 89 -19.97 -7.43 14.97
C ALA A 89 -21.03 -8.54 15.00
#